data_AF-A0A2U3LHJ8-F1
#
_entry.id   AF-A0A2U3LHJ8-F1
#
_cell.length_a   1.000
_cell.length_b   1.000
_cell.length_c   1.000
_cell.angle_alpha   90.00
_cell.angle_beta   90.00
_cell.angle_gamma   90.00
#
_symmetry.space_group_name_H-M   'P 1'
#
loop_
_entity.id
_entity.type
_entity.pdbx_description
1 polymer ?
#
loop_
_entity_poly.entity_id
_entity_poly.type
_entity_poly.pdbx_seq_one_letter_code
_entity_poly.pdbx_strand_id
1 'polypeptide(L)'
;MWLDITASKFYDWRERYGKVNEHNGWVPRDFWLEDWEKQAIIGFHLKNPLEGYRRPTFMMLDADIVAVSPTSVWRVLGQAGLLSKWNGKPSKKGTGFEQPLAAHQHWHIDVPYINISGTFYYLCSVLDGCSRYIVNWDLRGSMTEADIEIILQAAKEKYPEARPGSSPTTGHNSSPRTSRSSFGSRV
;
A
#
# COMPACT_ATOMS: atom_id res chain seq x y z
N MET A 1 -7.59 34.73 -24.05
CA MET A 1 -8.12 34.40 -22.71
C MET A 1 -6.90 34.20 -21.82
N TRP A 2 -6.56 35.13 -20.92
CA TRP A 2 -5.22 35.20 -20.33
C TRP A 2 -5.08 34.57 -18.93
N LEU A 3 -6.16 34.03 -18.33
CA LEU A 3 -6.11 33.54 -16.95
C LEU A 3 -6.83 32.19 -16.67
N ASP A 4 -7.34 31.49 -17.69
CA ASP A 4 -8.00 30.17 -17.54
C ASP A 4 -9.07 30.06 -16.42
N ILE A 5 -9.66 31.20 -16.05
CA ILE A 5 -10.75 31.30 -15.07
C ILE A 5 -12.02 31.59 -15.85
N THR A 6 -13.05 30.77 -15.61
CA THR A 6 -14.40 30.99 -16.16
C THR A 6 -14.96 32.32 -15.66
N ALA A 7 -15.59 33.11 -16.55
CA ALA A 7 -16.10 34.45 -16.24
C ALA A 7 -17.04 34.49 -15.02
N SER A 8 -17.89 33.46 -14.85
CA SER A 8 -18.78 33.34 -13.67
C SER A 8 -18.00 33.34 -12.35
N LYS A 9 -16.88 32.61 -12.26
CA LYS A 9 -16.04 32.56 -11.06
C LYS A 9 -15.37 33.90 -10.77
N PHE A 10 -15.03 34.67 -11.80
CA PHE A 10 -14.49 36.03 -11.64
C PHE A 10 -15.55 37.00 -11.09
N TYR A 11 -16.79 36.94 -11.59
CA TYR A 11 -17.87 37.79 -11.09
C TYR A 11 -18.29 37.41 -9.66
N ASP A 12 -18.34 36.12 -9.33
CA ASP A 12 -18.56 35.63 -7.96
C ASP A 12 -17.48 36.13 -6.99
N TRP A 13 -16.22 36.18 -7.43
CA TRP A 13 -15.12 36.71 -6.62
C TRP A 13 -15.21 38.22 -6.45
N ARG A 14 -15.58 38.95 -7.50
CA ARG A 14 -15.79 40.40 -7.44
C ARG A 14 -16.91 40.77 -6.47
N GLU A 15 -18.01 40.01 -6.47
CA GLU A 15 -19.15 40.24 -5.58
C GLU A 15 -18.86 39.86 -4.11
N ARG A 16 -17.93 38.93 -3.90
CA ARG A 16 -17.45 38.54 -2.56
C ARG A 16 -16.20 39.29 -2.10
N TYR A 17 -15.63 40.16 -2.94
CA TYR A 17 -14.44 40.93 -2.59
C TYR A 17 -14.76 41.89 -1.43
N GLY A 18 -14.06 41.74 -0.31
CA GLY A 18 -14.29 42.50 0.91
C GLY A 18 -15.30 41.88 1.89
N LYS A 19 -15.92 40.74 1.57
CA LYS A 19 -16.74 39.97 2.53
C LYS A 19 -15.83 39.02 3.32
N VAL A 20 -16.07 38.90 4.63
CA VAL A 20 -15.37 37.90 5.47
C VAL A 20 -15.81 36.52 5.01
N ASN A 21 -14.86 35.65 4.67
CA ASN A 21 -15.16 34.24 4.39
C ASN A 21 -15.52 33.56 5.71
N GLU A 22 -16.81 33.48 6.01
CA GLU A 22 -17.30 32.55 7.02
C GLU A 22 -17.04 31.14 6.50
N HIS A 23 -15.98 30.50 6.98
CA HIS A 23 -15.82 29.07 6.79
C HIS A 23 -17.06 28.43 7.40
N ASN A 24 -17.78 27.62 6.62
CA ASN A 24 -18.88 26.76 7.07
C ASN A 24 -18.46 25.75 8.18
N GLY A 25 -17.30 25.92 8.81
CA GLY A 25 -16.73 25.02 9.79
C GLY A 25 -17.35 25.10 11.18
N TRP A 26 -18.30 26.01 11.41
CA TRP A 26 -18.88 26.28 12.73
C TRP A 26 -20.41 26.20 12.78
N VAL A 27 -21.01 25.37 11.93
CA VAL A 27 -22.34 24.82 12.25
C VAL A 27 -22.09 23.55 13.07
N PRO A 28 -22.40 23.52 14.38
CA PRO A 28 -22.40 22.26 15.12
C PRO A 28 -23.37 21.33 14.40
N ARG A 29 -22.85 20.28 13.76
CA ARG A 29 -23.71 19.20 13.27
C ARG A 29 -24.32 18.53 14.50
N ASP A 30 -25.64 18.55 14.63
CA ASP A 30 -26.43 18.00 15.75
C ASP A 30 -26.31 16.46 15.95
N PHE A 31 -25.18 15.85 15.59
CA PHE A 31 -24.97 14.39 15.54
C PHE A 31 -23.73 13.94 16.31
N TRP A 32 -23.34 14.66 17.36
CA TRP A 32 -22.26 14.22 18.23
C TRP A 32 -22.79 13.15 19.17
N LEU A 33 -22.20 11.96 19.09
CA LEU A 33 -22.40 10.90 20.07
C LEU A 33 -22.11 11.44 21.46
N GLU A 34 -23.06 11.27 22.38
CA GLU A 34 -22.87 11.53 23.79
C GLU A 34 -21.82 10.57 24.35
N ASP A 35 -21.19 10.94 25.46
CA ASP A 35 -20.11 10.12 26.02
C ASP A 35 -20.60 8.75 26.50
N TRP A 36 -21.85 8.67 26.97
CA TRP A 36 -22.44 7.38 27.36
C TRP A 36 -22.63 6.45 26.14
N GLU A 37 -23.01 6.99 24.97
CA GLU A 37 -23.16 6.20 23.74
C GLU A 37 -21.82 5.64 23.29
N LYS A 38 -20.74 6.43 23.40
CA LYS A 38 -19.37 5.97 23.11
C LYS A 38 -18.96 4.84 24.05
N GLN A 39 -19.24 4.97 25.35
CA GLN A 39 -18.94 3.93 26.34
C GLN A 39 -19.76 2.66 26.11
N ALA A 40 -21.04 2.79 25.73
CA ALA A 40 -21.88 1.66 25.38
C ALA A 40 -21.33 0.90 24.17
N ILE A 41 -20.90 1.61 23.12
CA ILE A 41 -20.26 1.02 21.92
C ILE A 41 -18.99 0.25 22.30
N ILE A 42 -18.11 0.86 23.11
CA ILE A 42 -16.86 0.23 23.57
C ILE A 42 -17.17 -1.02 24.40
N GLY A 43 -18.05 -0.90 25.40
CA GLY A 43 -18.43 -2.00 26.27
C GLY A 43 -19.09 -3.15 25.52
N PHE A 44 -19.92 -2.85 24.51
CA PHE A 44 -20.54 -3.86 23.67
C PHE A 44 -19.52 -4.57 22.78
N HIS A 45 -18.55 -3.85 22.22
CA HIS A 45 -17.48 -4.45 21.42
C HIS A 45 -16.59 -5.38 22.25
N LEU A 46 -16.25 -5.01 23.50
CA LEU A 46 -15.47 -5.84 24.41
C LEU A 46 -16.17 -7.15 24.78
N LYS A 47 -17.52 -7.16 24.83
CA LYS A 47 -18.32 -8.37 25.02
C LYS A 47 -18.40 -9.24 23.76
N ASN A 48 -18.10 -8.68 22.59
CA ASN A 48 -18.18 -9.35 21.28
C ASN A 48 -16.85 -9.25 20.50
N PRO A 49 -15.74 -9.78 21.04
CA PRO A 49 -14.38 -9.53 20.51
C PRO A 49 -14.10 -10.16 19.14
N LEU A 50 -14.89 -11.16 18.73
CA LEU A 50 -14.73 -11.84 17.43
C LEU A 50 -15.43 -11.11 16.28
N GLU A 51 -16.33 -10.18 16.60
CA GLU A 51 -17.15 -9.48 15.62
C GLU A 51 -16.48 -8.18 15.15
N GLY A 52 -16.35 -8.01 13.83
CA GLY A 52 -15.89 -6.74 13.26
C GLY A 52 -16.96 -5.65 13.39
N TYR A 53 -16.56 -4.39 13.59
CA TYR A 53 -17.42 -3.24 13.95
C TYR A 53 -18.82 -3.13 13.29
N ARG A 54 -19.00 -3.59 12.05
CA ARG A 54 -20.29 -3.56 11.34
C ARG A 54 -21.35 -4.46 11.97
N ARG A 55 -20.98 -5.67 12.40
CA ARG A 55 -21.95 -6.62 12.97
C ARG A 55 -22.44 -6.19 14.36
N PRO A 56 -21.57 -5.75 15.28
CA PRO A 56 -21.99 -5.13 16.54
C PRO A 56 -22.86 -3.89 16.34
N THR A 57 -22.71 -3.14 15.24
CA THR A 57 -23.57 -1.97 14.97
C THR A 57 -25.04 -2.37 14.87
N PHE A 58 -25.36 -3.41 14.08
CA PHE A 58 -26.73 -3.89 13.94
C PHE A 58 -27.21 -4.62 15.19
N MET A 59 -26.33 -5.37 15.86
CA MET A 59 -26.69 -6.02 17.13
C MET A 59 -27.03 -5.01 18.23
N MET A 60 -26.33 -3.86 18.30
CA MET A 60 -26.65 -2.79 19.24
C MET A 60 -27.97 -2.12 18.92
N LEU A 61 -28.33 -2.02 17.63
CA LEU A 61 -29.63 -1.53 17.19
C LEU A 61 -30.75 -2.50 17.59
N ASP A 62 -30.57 -3.80 17.33
CA ASP A 62 -31.55 -4.84 17.65
C ASP A 62 -31.74 -5.03 19.17
N ALA A 63 -30.68 -4.79 19.95
CA ALA A 63 -30.68 -4.88 21.41
C ALA A 63 -31.11 -3.58 22.12
N ASP A 64 -31.55 -2.56 21.36
CA ASP A 64 -31.99 -1.26 21.87
C ASP A 64 -30.93 -0.56 22.76
N ILE A 65 -29.65 -0.65 22.37
CA ILE A 65 -28.51 -0.10 23.12
C ILE A 65 -28.14 1.30 22.62
N VAL A 66 -27.76 1.40 21.34
CA VAL A 66 -27.39 2.66 20.66
C VAL A 66 -27.71 2.54 19.17
N ALA A 67 -28.39 3.54 18.61
CA ALA A 67 -28.74 3.62 17.20
C ALA A 67 -27.77 4.53 16.42
N VAL A 68 -26.72 3.94 15.83
CA VAL A 68 -25.66 4.69 15.12
C VAL A 68 -25.27 4.07 13.79
N SER A 69 -24.69 4.88 12.90
CA SER A 69 -24.11 4.37 11.66
C SER A 69 -22.86 3.51 11.92
N PRO A 70 -22.55 2.51 11.07
CA PRO A 70 -21.34 1.70 11.19
C PRO A 70 -20.05 2.53 11.15
N THR A 71 -20.06 3.66 10.45
CA THR A 71 -18.93 4.59 10.37
C THR A 71 -18.68 5.28 11.72
N SER A 72 -19.74 5.62 12.46
CA SER A 72 -19.63 6.22 13.79
C SER A 72 -19.04 5.21 14.78
N VAL A 73 -19.51 3.95 14.76
CA VAL A 73 -18.95 2.85 15.56
C VAL A 73 -17.48 2.63 15.23
N TRP A 74 -17.11 2.62 13.95
CA TRP A 74 -15.71 2.50 13.53
C TRP A 74 -14.83 3.63 14.09
N ARG A 75 -15.32 4.88 14.06
CA ARG A 75 -14.56 6.02 14.62
C ARG A 75 -14.37 5.89 16.13
N VAL A 76 -15.41 5.53 16.87
CA VAL A 76 -15.34 5.34 18.33
C VAL A 76 -14.37 4.22 18.69
N LEU A 77 -14.50 3.06 18.06
CA LEU A 77 -13.61 1.92 18.31
C LEU A 77 -12.17 2.19 17.85
N GLY A 78 -11.99 2.96 16.78
CA GLY A 78 -10.68 3.40 16.30
C GLY A 78 -9.99 4.35 17.27
N GLN A 79 -10.71 5.34 17.80
CA GLN A 79 -10.22 6.25 18.84
C GLN A 79 -9.90 5.52 20.15
N ALA A 80 -10.68 4.48 20.49
CA ALA A 80 -10.43 3.62 21.64
C ALA A 80 -9.30 2.59 21.42
N GLY A 81 -8.70 2.54 20.21
CA GLY A 81 -7.62 1.61 19.89
C GLY A 81 -8.04 0.15 19.77
N LEU A 82 -9.34 -0.14 19.61
CA LEU A 82 -9.89 -1.50 19.60
C LEU A 82 -9.95 -2.14 18.20
N LEU A 83 -9.66 -1.36 17.14
CA LEU A 83 -9.67 -1.83 15.76
C LEU A 83 -8.30 -2.30 15.23
N SER A 84 -7.23 -2.13 16.00
CA SER A 84 -5.88 -2.50 15.58
C SER A 84 -5.64 -4.00 15.75
N LYS A 85 -5.94 -4.79 14.71
CA LYS A 85 -5.51 -6.20 14.63
C LYS A 85 -3.99 -6.36 14.43
N TRP A 86 -3.28 -5.30 14.06
CA TRP A 86 -1.87 -5.34 13.73
C TRP A 86 -1.13 -4.22 14.47
N ASN A 87 -0.40 -4.58 15.51
CA ASN A 87 0.74 -3.81 15.98
C ASN A 87 1.84 -3.93 14.92
N GLY A 88 1.77 -3.10 13.87
CA GLY A 88 2.84 -3.01 12.89
C GLY A 88 4.13 -2.70 13.62
N LYS A 89 5.14 -3.58 13.50
CA LYS A 89 6.49 -3.26 13.98
C LYS A 89 6.89 -1.92 13.36
N PRO A 90 7.50 -0.99 14.12
CA PRO A 90 8.00 0.24 13.54
C PRO A 90 8.91 -0.10 12.36
N SER A 91 8.70 0.63 11.27
CA SER A 91 9.38 0.39 10.00
C SER A 91 10.89 0.52 10.19
N LYS A 92 11.67 -0.50 9.79
CA LYS A 92 13.13 -0.40 9.66
C LYS A 92 13.54 0.32 8.36
N LYS A 93 12.65 1.14 7.78
CA LYS A 93 12.91 1.87 6.53
C LYS A 93 13.97 2.94 6.80
N GLY A 94 15.14 2.77 6.20
CA GLY A 94 16.25 3.73 6.25
C GLY A 94 17.51 3.27 6.98
N THR A 95 17.56 2.04 7.54
CA THR A 95 18.76 1.56 8.28
C THR A 95 19.63 0.57 7.51
N GLY A 96 19.48 0.45 6.19
CA GLY A 96 20.29 -0.48 5.41
C GLY A 96 20.16 -0.22 3.92
N PHE A 97 21.31 0.01 3.28
CA PHE A 97 21.56 0.35 1.87
C PHE A 97 21.56 1.85 1.55
N GLU A 98 22.77 2.36 1.29
CA GLU A 98 22.98 3.67 0.67
C GLU A 98 22.76 3.55 -0.84
N GLN A 99 21.87 4.38 -1.38
CA GLN A 99 21.58 4.36 -2.81
C GLN A 99 22.74 4.99 -3.61
N PRO A 100 23.11 4.40 -4.76
CA PRO A 100 24.14 4.98 -5.63
C PRO A 100 23.70 6.35 -6.15
N LEU A 101 24.66 7.28 -6.28
CA LEU A 101 24.42 8.67 -6.67
C LEU A 101 24.71 8.94 -8.16
N ALA A 102 25.37 8.00 -8.84
CA ALA A 102 25.62 8.10 -10.28
C ALA A 102 25.14 6.86 -11.03
N ALA A 103 24.76 7.08 -12.29
CA ALA A 103 24.34 6.02 -13.19
C ALA A 103 25.44 4.97 -13.38
N HIS A 104 25.03 3.71 -13.45
CA HIS A 104 25.84 2.52 -13.62
C HIS A 104 26.86 2.26 -12.49
N GLN A 105 26.73 2.91 -11.34
CA GLN A 105 27.54 2.59 -10.16
C GLN A 105 27.17 1.24 -9.56
N HIS A 106 25.88 0.91 -9.46
CA HIS A 106 25.38 -0.39 -9.01
C HIS A 106 24.27 -0.84 -9.93
N TRP A 107 24.23 -2.12 -10.26
CA TRP A 107 23.10 -2.74 -10.94
C TRP A 107 22.35 -3.65 -9.98
N HIS A 108 21.03 -3.58 -10.02
CA HIS A 108 20.15 -4.53 -9.36
C HIS A 108 19.61 -5.51 -10.38
N ILE A 109 19.56 -6.78 -10.00
CA ILE A 109 18.88 -7.81 -10.76
C ILE A 109 17.57 -8.09 -10.03
N ASP A 110 16.47 -7.98 -10.75
CA ASP A 110 15.14 -8.29 -10.25
C ASP A 110 14.50 -9.35 -11.13
N VAL A 111 13.94 -10.39 -10.51
CA VAL A 111 13.39 -11.57 -11.18
C VAL A 111 11.96 -11.87 -10.70
N PRO A 112 10.97 -11.04 -11.05
CA PRO A 112 9.57 -11.36 -10.79
C PRO A 112 9.08 -12.55 -11.64
N TYR A 113 8.13 -13.30 -11.09
CA TYR A 113 7.36 -14.30 -11.83
C TYR A 113 6.08 -13.65 -12.37
N ILE A 114 5.78 -13.88 -13.65
CA ILE A 114 4.61 -13.33 -14.34
C ILE A 114 3.83 -14.50 -14.93
N ASN A 115 2.51 -14.50 -14.74
CA ASN A 115 1.63 -15.45 -15.41
C ASN A 115 1.14 -14.85 -16.73
N ILE A 116 1.42 -15.54 -17.83
CA ILE A 116 0.96 -15.19 -19.17
C ILE A 116 0.16 -16.37 -19.70
N SER A 117 -1.15 -16.18 -19.88
CA SER A 117 -2.07 -17.17 -20.44
C SER A 117 -2.05 -18.54 -19.73
N GLY A 118 -1.85 -18.55 -18.41
CA GLY A 118 -1.82 -19.77 -17.61
C GLY A 118 -0.42 -20.38 -17.42
N THR A 119 0.59 -19.85 -18.10
CA THR A 119 1.99 -20.29 -17.99
C THR A 119 2.80 -19.28 -17.18
N PHE A 120 3.62 -19.76 -16.25
CA PHE A 120 4.50 -18.90 -15.45
C PHE A 120 5.85 -18.70 -16.14
N TYR A 121 6.27 -17.44 -16.22
CA TYR A 121 7.56 -17.02 -16.75
C TYR A 121 8.31 -16.19 -15.70
N TYR A 122 9.63 -16.20 -15.79
CA TYR A 122 10.52 -15.33 -15.03
C TYR A 122 10.91 -14.15 -15.91
N LEU A 123 10.53 -12.93 -15.50
CA LEU A 123 11.05 -11.72 -16.12
C LEU A 123 12.35 -11.36 -15.40
N CYS A 124 13.47 -11.63 -16.03
CA CYS A 124 14.78 -11.30 -15.49
C CYS A 124 15.17 -9.91 -15.99
N SER A 125 15.31 -8.94 -15.10
CA SER A 125 15.62 -7.55 -15.44
C SER A 125 16.86 -7.04 -14.71
N VAL A 126 17.69 -6.28 -15.42
CA VAL A 126 18.88 -5.58 -14.89
C VAL A 126 18.57 -4.09 -14.86
N LEU A 127 18.62 -3.52 -13.66
CA LEU A 127 18.22 -2.14 -13.37
C LEU A 127 19.44 -1.35 -12.89
N ASP A 128 19.57 -0.11 -13.35
CA ASP A 128 20.49 0.84 -12.76
C ASP A 128 20.02 1.28 -11.36
N GLY A 129 20.89 1.25 -10.37
CA GLY A 129 20.56 1.56 -8.99
C GLY A 129 20.28 3.03 -8.72
N CYS A 130 20.83 3.95 -9.52
CA CYS A 130 20.64 5.39 -9.35
C CYS A 130 19.35 5.86 -10.03
N SER A 131 19.19 5.51 -11.31
CA SER A 131 18.10 6.01 -12.16
C SER A 131 16.89 5.08 -12.26
N ARG A 132 17.01 3.82 -11.79
CA ARG A 132 16.03 2.75 -12.03
C ARG A 132 15.80 2.42 -13.51
N TYR A 133 16.71 2.84 -14.38
CA TYR A 133 16.68 2.51 -15.80
C TYR A 133 16.88 1.02 -16.04
N ILE A 134 16.08 0.42 -16.95
CA ILE A 134 16.25 -0.98 -17.35
C ILE A 134 17.39 -1.07 -18.36
N VAL A 135 18.54 -1.55 -17.90
CA VAL A 135 19.74 -1.77 -18.71
C VAL A 135 19.50 -2.91 -19.71
N ASN A 136 18.92 -4.01 -19.23
CA ASN A 136 18.54 -5.15 -20.05
C ASN A 136 17.43 -5.96 -19.39
N TRP A 137 16.65 -6.71 -20.17
CA TRP A 137 15.64 -7.62 -19.65
C TRP A 137 15.41 -8.77 -20.62
N ASP A 138 14.93 -9.90 -20.08
CA ASP A 138 14.50 -11.05 -20.88
C ASP A 138 13.43 -11.85 -20.13
N LEU A 139 12.61 -12.60 -20.88
CA LEU A 139 11.54 -13.44 -20.35
C LEU A 139 11.90 -14.92 -20.53
N ARG A 140 12.03 -15.66 -19.43
CA ARG A 140 12.51 -17.05 -19.44
C ARG A 140 11.50 -18.00 -18.82
N GLY A 141 11.43 -19.22 -19.35
CA GLY A 141 10.62 -20.30 -18.77
C GLY A 141 11.25 -20.93 -17.52
N SER A 142 12.56 -20.77 -17.36
CA SER A 142 13.35 -21.24 -16.22
C SER A 142 14.26 -20.14 -15.69
N MET A 143 14.67 -20.27 -14.42
CA MET A 143 15.65 -19.39 -13.80
C MET A 143 16.91 -20.22 -13.49
N THR A 144 17.76 -20.42 -14.51
CA THR A 144 19.09 -21.04 -14.33
C THR A 144 20.18 -19.98 -14.20
N GLU A 145 21.32 -20.35 -13.62
CA GLU A 145 22.48 -19.46 -13.50
C GLU A 145 22.93 -18.96 -14.88
N ALA A 146 23.00 -19.86 -15.87
CA ALA A 146 23.34 -19.52 -17.25
C ALA A 146 22.36 -18.51 -17.88
N ASP A 147 21.06 -18.61 -17.59
CA ASP A 147 20.07 -17.64 -18.08
C ASP A 147 20.36 -16.23 -17.54
N ILE A 148 20.72 -16.12 -16.26
CA ILE A 148 21.04 -14.85 -15.61
C ILE A 148 22.36 -14.29 -16.16
N GLU A 149 23.38 -15.14 -16.33
CA GLU A 149 24.67 -14.74 -16.92
C GLU A 149 24.52 -14.17 -18.32
N ILE A 150 23.69 -14.77 -19.17
CA ILE A 150 23.42 -14.27 -20.53
C ILE A 150 22.83 -12.86 -20.48
N ILE A 151 21.89 -12.60 -19.58
CA ILE A 151 21.24 -11.29 -19.46
C ILE A 151 22.22 -10.24 -18.92
N LEU A 152 23.06 -10.63 -17.96
CA LEU A 152 24.15 -9.81 -17.42
C LEU A 152 25.20 -9.49 -18.49
N GLN A 153 25.57 -10.46 -19.31
CA GLN A 153 26.53 -10.31 -20.39
C GLN A 153 25.99 -9.35 -21.45
N ALA A 154 24.74 -9.52 -21.88
CA ALA A 154 24.08 -8.58 -22.79
C ALA A 154 23.94 -7.16 -22.20
N ALA A 155 23.77 -7.03 -20.88
CA ALA A 155 23.79 -5.73 -20.21
C ALA A 155 25.19 -5.08 -20.25
N LYS A 156 26.26 -5.85 -20.04
CA LYS A 156 27.66 -5.38 -20.15
C LYS A 156 28.02 -4.97 -21.57
N GLU A 157 27.56 -5.70 -22.57
CA GLU A 157 27.81 -5.38 -23.98
C GLU A 157 27.16 -4.05 -24.40
N LYS A 158 25.99 -3.72 -23.84
CA LYS A 158 25.35 -2.42 -24.05
C LYS A 158 26.09 -1.26 -23.37
N TYR A 159 26.78 -1.53 -22.26
CA TYR A 159 27.49 -0.53 -21.46
C TYR A 159 28.89 -1.01 -21.09
N PRO A 160 29.83 -1.06 -22.05
CA PRO A 160 31.16 -1.63 -21.84
C PRO A 160 32.02 -0.82 -20.85
N GLU A 161 31.77 0.48 -20.73
CA GLU A 161 32.47 1.37 -19.78
C GLU A 161 31.90 1.29 -18.36
N ALA A 162 30.73 0.68 -18.17
CA ALA A 162 30.11 0.54 -16.86
C ALA A 162 30.85 -0.51 -16.02
N ARG A 163 31.22 -0.13 -14.80
CA ARG A 163 31.78 -1.04 -13.79
C ARG A 163 30.87 -1.07 -12.56
N PRO A 164 29.69 -1.71 -12.67
CA PRO A 164 28.76 -1.79 -11.56
C PRO A 164 29.37 -2.62 -10.42
N GLY A 165 29.36 -2.05 -9.21
CA GLY A 165 29.79 -2.75 -8.01
C GLY A 165 28.83 -3.88 -7.63
N SER A 166 29.38 -5.04 -7.28
CA SER A 166 28.61 -6.17 -6.75
C SER A 166 28.39 -5.99 -5.24
N SER A 167 27.21 -5.53 -4.82
CA SER A 167 26.80 -5.64 -3.42
C SER A 167 25.76 -6.76 -3.29
N PRO A 168 26.04 -7.87 -2.59
CA PRO A 168 25.12 -8.98 -2.42
C PRO A 168 24.14 -8.62 -1.31
N THR A 169 23.08 -7.90 -1.63
CA THR A 169 21.92 -7.77 -0.74
C THR A 169 20.69 -8.26 -1.47
N THR A 170 20.63 -9.58 -1.64
CA THR A 170 19.41 -10.30 -2.02
C THR A 170 18.31 -9.94 -1.04
N GLY A 171 17.37 -9.10 -1.48
CA GLY A 171 16.13 -8.90 -0.78
C GLY A 171 15.42 -10.24 -0.67
N HIS A 172 15.29 -10.76 0.54
CA HIS A 172 14.40 -11.88 0.83
C HIS A 172 12.97 -11.46 0.51
N ASN A 173 12.51 -11.75 -0.71
CA ASN A 173 11.10 -11.70 -1.04
C ASN A 173 10.51 -13.11 -0.89
N SER A 174 9.66 -13.23 0.13
CA SER A 174 8.49 -14.11 0.20
C SER A 174 8.63 -15.50 -0.45
N SER A 175 9.08 -16.47 0.35
CA SER A 175 8.77 -17.88 0.09
C SER A 175 7.24 -18.05 -0.04
N PRO A 176 6.72 -18.74 -1.07
CA PRO A 176 5.36 -19.22 -1.03
C PRO A 176 5.29 -20.24 0.11
N ARG A 177 4.43 -19.99 1.11
CA ARG A 177 3.96 -21.06 1.98
C ARG A 177 3.33 -22.10 1.07
N THR A 178 4.03 -23.22 0.88
CA THR A 178 3.47 -24.43 0.33
C THR A 178 2.40 -24.92 1.30
N SER A 179 1.15 -24.56 1.05
CA SER A 179 0.02 -25.35 1.55
C SER A 179 0.11 -26.73 0.89
N ARG A 180 0.73 -27.68 1.60
CA ARG A 180 0.57 -29.10 1.28
C ARG A 180 -0.91 -29.45 1.47
N SER A 181 -1.69 -29.43 0.40
CA SER A 181 -2.88 -30.28 0.30
C SER A 181 -2.40 -31.68 -0.05
N SER A 182 -2.45 -32.56 0.94
CA SER A 182 -2.25 -33.99 0.77
C SER A 182 -3.37 -34.56 -0.11
N PHE A 183 -3.13 -34.66 -1.42
CA PHE A 183 -3.87 -35.58 -2.28
C PHE A 183 -3.35 -37.00 -2.03
N GLY A 184 -4.01 -37.71 -1.12
CA GLY A 184 -3.90 -39.15 -1.03
C GLY A 184 -4.66 -39.78 -2.18
N SER A 185 -3.93 -40.38 -3.13
CA SER A 185 -4.48 -41.41 -3.99
C SER A 185 -3.59 -42.65 -3.84
N ARG A 186 -4.21 -43.76 -3.44
CA ARG A 186 -4.03 -45.09 -4.05
C ARG A 186 -4.83 -46.13 -3.27
N VAL A 187 -5.67 -46.80 -4.06
CA VAL A 187 -6.06 -48.23 -4.06
C VAL A 187 -6.66 -48.79 -2.77
#